data_AF-A0A4R5LNQ7-F1
#
_entry.id   AF-A0A4R5LNQ7-F1
#
_cell.length_a   1.000
_cell.length_b   1.000
_cell.length_c   1.000
_cell.angle_alpha   90.00
_cell.angle_beta   90.00
_cell.angle_gamma   90.00
#
_symmetry.space_group_name_H-M   'P 1'
#
loop_
_entity.id
_entity.type
_entity.pdbx_description
1 polymer ?
#
loop_
_entity_poly.entity_id
_entity_poly.type
_entity_poly.pdbx_seq_one_letter_code
_entity_poly.pdbx_strand_id
1 'polypeptide(L)'
;MATAKKKATAKKAPASRKKAPAKKRPAAKKKPARKAPAKKAAASPAVARANEALAKVQKAIDAEKQSLENSRKKLNAARKEASKKATAANKRAVKAAQNAAKKSSDKLKSMREKLAAAKHRVVDAAESARVAAVKAAAKEKALAKKAELAAKAEMDKARELARHAEKWMKARAKSDGKKLSALEKRLEKQIAAAEKKAVAKAKAAEKKLEAALGRKKPAAKKKKAAAKKKAAPKKKAAGKAAPKKKAAAKKK
;
A
#
# COMPACT_ATOMS: atom_id res chain seq x y z
N MET A 1 -67.78 -18.87 56.08
CA MET A 1 -68.78 -18.24 55.18
C MET A 1 -68.00 -17.38 54.18
N ALA A 2 -67.89 -17.76 52.90
CA ALA A 2 -68.81 -17.36 51.81
C ALA A 2 -69.01 -15.83 51.82
N THR A 3 -68.66 -15.03 50.80
CA THR A 3 -68.92 -15.16 49.36
C THR A 3 -68.07 -14.18 48.53
N ALA A 4 -68.01 -14.46 47.23
CA ALA A 4 -67.24 -13.76 46.20
C ALA A 4 -67.96 -12.52 45.62
N LYS A 5 -67.20 -11.82 44.74
CA LYS A 5 -67.60 -11.36 43.39
C LYS A 5 -67.94 -9.86 43.23
N LYS A 6 -67.07 -9.12 42.53
CA LYS A 6 -67.32 -8.68 41.14
C LYS A 6 -66.11 -7.99 40.50
N LYS A 7 -66.15 -8.04 39.17
CA LYS A 7 -65.12 -7.85 38.15
C LYS A 7 -65.57 -6.68 37.24
N ALA A 8 -64.64 -6.18 36.41
CA ALA A 8 -64.86 -5.39 35.18
C ALA A 8 -64.91 -3.84 35.39
N THR A 9 -64.40 -2.94 34.53
CA THR A 9 -63.83 -3.04 33.17
C THR A 9 -63.25 -1.67 32.73
N ALA A 10 -62.18 -1.73 31.93
CA ALA A 10 -61.95 -1.01 30.67
C ALA A 10 -61.65 0.52 30.56
N LYS A 11 -60.71 0.77 29.62
CA LYS A 11 -60.63 1.82 28.58
C LYS A 11 -59.70 3.05 28.77
N LYS A 12 -58.51 2.92 28.14
CA LYS A 12 -57.81 3.84 27.19
C LYS A 12 -57.92 5.39 27.36
N ALA A 13 -56.75 5.99 27.69
CA ALA A 13 -55.97 7.07 27.03
C ALA A 13 -56.68 8.40 26.60
N PRO A 14 -56.02 9.60 26.71
CA PRO A 14 -54.91 9.92 25.79
C PRO A 14 -53.75 10.80 26.35
N ALA A 15 -52.67 10.73 25.59
CA ALA A 15 -51.51 11.62 25.46
C ALA A 15 -51.49 12.99 26.17
N SER A 16 -50.42 13.22 26.95
CA SER A 16 -49.63 14.47 26.88
C SER A 16 -48.26 14.29 27.55
N ARG A 17 -47.26 13.82 26.80
CA ARG A 17 -45.85 13.92 27.19
C ARG A 17 -45.27 15.24 26.70
N LYS A 18 -45.17 16.24 27.58
CA LYS A 18 -44.11 17.25 27.50
C LYS A 18 -43.08 16.93 28.58
N LYS A 19 -42.03 16.18 28.20
CA LYS A 19 -40.83 16.02 29.02
C LYS A 19 -39.91 17.21 28.77
N ALA A 20 -39.49 17.86 29.86
CA ALA A 20 -38.47 18.91 29.90
C ALA A 20 -37.14 18.45 29.26
N PRO A 21 -36.32 19.37 28.72
CA PRO A 21 -35.09 19.03 28.02
C PRO A 21 -34.08 18.40 29.00
N ALA A 22 -33.69 17.16 28.70
CA ALA A 22 -32.68 16.44 29.45
C ALA A 22 -31.31 17.15 29.36
N LYS A 23 -30.70 17.41 30.52
CA LYS A 23 -29.30 17.83 30.67
C LYS A 23 -28.39 16.96 29.79
N LYS A 24 -27.65 17.61 28.90
CA LYS A 24 -26.58 16.98 28.10
C LYS A 24 -25.55 16.35 29.05
N ARG A 25 -25.47 15.02 29.07
CA ARG A 25 -24.33 14.29 29.66
C ARG A 25 -23.10 14.50 28.76
N PRO A 26 -21.91 14.76 29.31
CA PRO A 26 -20.70 14.85 28.52
C PRO A 26 -20.39 13.48 27.91
N ALA A 27 -20.10 13.47 26.61
CA ALA A 27 -19.70 12.29 25.87
C ALA A 27 -18.46 11.67 26.52
N ALA A 28 -18.57 10.40 26.93
CA ALA A 28 -17.45 9.62 27.41
C ALA A 28 -16.39 9.54 26.29
N LYS A 29 -15.24 10.16 26.53
CA LYS A 29 -14.05 10.00 25.69
C LYS A 29 -13.74 8.51 25.59
N LYS A 30 -13.88 7.93 24.40
CA LYS A 30 -13.41 6.58 24.12
C LYS A 30 -11.91 6.54 24.40
N LYS A 31 -11.52 5.82 25.44
CA LYS A 31 -10.10 5.52 25.71
C LYS A 31 -9.57 4.70 24.51
N PRO A 32 -8.35 4.99 24.01
CA PRO A 32 -7.76 4.19 22.94
C PRO A 32 -7.68 2.73 23.39
N ALA A 33 -8.11 1.82 22.50
CA ALA A 33 -8.02 0.39 22.74
C ALA A 33 -6.59 0.04 23.13
N ARG A 34 -6.43 -0.48 24.34
CA ARG A 34 -5.17 -0.98 24.86
C ARG A 34 -4.70 -2.07 23.90
N LYS A 35 -3.58 -1.86 23.21
CA LYS A 35 -2.94 -2.89 22.37
C LYS A 35 -2.91 -4.19 23.17
N ALA A 36 -3.45 -5.25 22.58
CA ALA A 36 -3.37 -6.59 23.13
C ALA A 36 -1.89 -6.85 23.51
N PRO A 37 -1.61 -7.40 24.70
CA PRO A 37 -0.26 -7.79 25.04
C PRO A 37 0.23 -8.72 23.95
N ALA A 38 1.35 -8.37 23.32
CA ALA A 38 2.03 -9.25 22.38
C ALA A 38 2.08 -10.64 23.03
N LYS A 39 1.51 -11.65 22.35
CA LYS A 39 1.57 -13.04 22.80
C LYS A 39 3.00 -13.26 23.28
N LYS A 40 3.17 -13.56 24.58
CA LYS A 40 4.47 -13.98 25.12
C LYS A 40 4.95 -15.03 24.15
N ALA A 41 6.04 -14.73 23.42
CA ALA A 41 6.64 -15.69 22.51
C ALA A 41 6.86 -16.94 23.36
N ALA A 42 6.12 -18.01 23.05
CA ALA A 42 6.30 -19.29 23.70
C ALA A 42 7.80 -19.56 23.62
N ALA A 43 8.42 -19.82 24.78
CA ALA A 43 9.86 -20.01 24.87
C ALA A 43 10.27 -20.96 23.72
N SER A 44 11.23 -20.51 22.89
CA SER A 44 11.69 -21.32 21.76
C SER A 44 11.98 -22.74 22.26
N PRO A 45 11.64 -23.80 21.51
CA PRO A 45 11.88 -25.18 21.95
C PRO A 45 13.34 -25.41 22.36
N ALA A 46 14.29 -24.67 21.78
CA ALA A 46 15.69 -24.66 22.19
C ALA A 46 15.89 -24.14 23.62
N VAL A 47 15.22 -23.05 23.99
CA VAL A 47 15.26 -22.47 25.35
C VAL A 47 14.60 -23.41 26.36
N ALA A 48 13.48 -24.04 25.99
CA ALA A 48 12.82 -25.04 26.84
C ALA A 48 13.75 -26.22 27.15
N ARG A 49 14.37 -26.82 26.12
CA ARG A 49 15.34 -27.92 26.28
C ARG A 49 16.57 -27.50 27.10
N ALA A 50 17.07 -26.28 26.93
CA ALA A 50 18.19 -25.78 27.70
C ALA A 50 17.84 -25.64 29.20
N ASN A 51 16.64 -25.16 29.51
CA ASN A 51 16.16 -25.06 30.90
C ASN A 51 15.97 -26.44 31.55
N GLU A 52 15.46 -27.42 30.81
CA GLU A 52 15.36 -28.81 31.30
C GLU A 52 16.74 -29.41 31.61
N ALA A 53 17.73 -29.16 30.74
CA ALA A 53 19.10 -29.62 30.97
C ALA A 53 19.71 -28.96 32.23
N LEU A 54 19.49 -27.66 32.41
CA LEU A 54 19.93 -26.94 33.61
C LEU A 54 19.29 -27.51 34.88
N ALA A 55 17.98 -27.77 34.85
CA ALA A 55 17.26 -28.37 35.98
C ALA A 55 17.78 -29.77 36.33
N LYS A 56 18.10 -30.60 35.33
CA LYS A 56 18.70 -31.93 35.53
C LYS A 56 20.08 -31.84 36.19
N VAL A 57 20.94 -30.92 35.74
CA VAL A 57 22.28 -30.74 36.33
C VAL A 57 22.18 -30.21 37.76
N GLN A 58 21.25 -29.29 38.03
CA GLN A 58 21.02 -28.78 39.38
C GLN A 58 20.60 -29.90 40.35
N LYS A 59 19.62 -30.73 39.95
CA LYS A 59 19.21 -31.91 40.73
C LYS A 59 20.36 -32.89 40.98
N ALA A 60 21.20 -33.14 39.97
CA ALA A 60 22.36 -34.01 40.12
C ALA A 60 23.42 -33.44 41.09
N ILE A 61 23.62 -32.12 41.11
CA ILE A 61 24.49 -31.45 42.09
C ILE A 61 23.95 -31.64 43.50
N ASP A 62 22.66 -31.45 43.71
CA ASP A 62 22.07 -31.54 45.05
C ASP A 62 22.11 -32.97 45.59
N ALA A 63 21.91 -33.98 44.75
CA ALA A 63 22.13 -35.39 45.11
C ALA A 63 23.60 -35.68 45.46
N GLU A 64 24.56 -35.17 44.68
CA GLU A 64 25.99 -35.38 44.95
C GLU A 64 26.47 -34.65 46.23
N LYS A 65 25.85 -33.51 46.59
CA LYS A 65 26.10 -32.85 47.88
C LYS A 65 25.71 -33.75 49.06
N GLN A 66 24.56 -34.42 49.00
CA GLN A 66 24.14 -35.37 50.03
C GLN A 66 25.12 -36.56 50.13
N SER A 67 25.58 -37.08 48.99
CA SER A 67 26.61 -38.14 48.93
C SER A 67 27.93 -37.72 49.57
N LEU A 68 28.37 -36.48 49.32
CA LEU A 68 29.57 -35.91 49.92
C LEU A 68 29.42 -35.76 51.45
N GLU A 69 28.26 -35.31 51.92
CA GLU A 69 27.99 -35.21 53.36
C GLU A 69 28.04 -36.58 54.04
N ASN A 70 27.42 -37.59 53.44
CA ASN A 70 27.47 -38.97 53.94
C ASN A 70 28.90 -39.53 53.96
N SER A 71 29.70 -39.22 52.92
CA SER A 71 31.11 -39.60 52.86
C SER A 71 31.94 -38.92 53.95
N ARG A 72 31.67 -37.65 54.25
CA ARG A 72 32.31 -36.90 55.36
C ARG A 72 31.93 -37.47 56.74
N LYS A 73 30.66 -37.84 56.95
CA LYS A 73 30.21 -38.51 58.19
C LYS A 73 30.96 -39.83 58.41
N LYS A 74 31.07 -40.67 57.37
CA LYS A 74 31.84 -41.93 57.41
C LYS A 74 33.33 -41.70 57.66
N LEU A 75 33.92 -40.69 57.04
CA LEU A 75 35.32 -40.31 57.28
C LEU A 75 35.56 -39.90 58.73
N ASN A 76 34.67 -39.07 59.30
CA ASN A 76 34.78 -38.66 60.70
C ASN A 76 34.62 -39.84 61.66
N ALA A 77 33.70 -40.76 61.39
CA ALA A 77 33.55 -41.98 62.18
C ALA A 77 34.82 -42.87 62.11
N ALA A 78 35.35 -43.11 60.91
CA ALA A 78 36.59 -43.89 60.73
C ALA A 78 37.79 -43.25 61.43
N ARG A 79 37.90 -41.91 61.42
CA ARG A 79 38.94 -41.17 62.15
C ARG A 79 38.82 -41.34 63.66
N LYS A 80 37.60 -41.25 64.20
CA LYS A 80 37.33 -41.48 65.64
C LYS A 80 37.68 -42.91 66.06
N GLU A 81 37.41 -43.90 65.22
CA GLU A 81 37.74 -45.29 65.54
C GLU A 81 39.25 -45.55 65.45
N ALA A 82 39.92 -44.97 64.45
CA ALA A 82 41.37 -45.03 64.32
C ALA A 82 42.11 -44.31 65.47
N SER A 83 41.54 -43.24 66.04
CA SER A 83 42.12 -42.56 67.21
C SER A 83 41.97 -43.37 68.50
N LYS A 84 40.90 -44.17 68.62
CA LYS A 84 40.71 -45.09 69.77
C LYS A 84 41.61 -46.31 69.67
N LYS A 85 41.69 -46.91 68.46
CA LYS A 85 42.44 -48.14 68.21
C LYS A 85 43.21 -48.02 66.90
N ALA A 86 44.53 -47.85 66.98
CA ALA A 86 45.40 -47.62 65.83
C ALA A 86 45.77 -48.89 65.04
N THR A 87 44.80 -49.77 64.77
CA THR A 87 45.02 -51.01 64.02
C THR A 87 45.22 -50.75 62.53
N ALA A 88 45.88 -51.68 61.83
CA ALA A 88 46.06 -51.60 60.37
C ALA A 88 44.71 -51.53 59.62
N ALA A 89 43.68 -52.24 60.10
CA ALA A 89 42.33 -52.20 59.55
C ALA A 89 41.72 -50.78 59.66
N ASN A 90 41.81 -50.15 60.82
CA ASN A 90 41.26 -48.80 61.03
C ASN A 90 42.00 -47.74 60.18
N LYS A 91 43.33 -47.86 60.02
CA LYS A 91 44.10 -46.99 59.11
C LYS A 91 43.66 -47.14 57.65
N ARG A 92 43.39 -48.38 57.19
CA ARG A 92 42.86 -48.65 55.85
C ARG A 92 41.45 -48.08 55.68
N ALA A 93 40.58 -48.21 56.68
CA ALA A 93 39.24 -47.64 56.66
C ALA A 93 39.25 -46.10 56.53
N VAL A 94 40.15 -45.41 57.24
CA VAL A 94 40.33 -43.96 57.08
C VAL A 94 40.76 -43.60 55.65
N LYS A 95 41.77 -44.29 55.09
CA LYS A 95 42.20 -44.05 53.70
C LYS A 95 41.06 -44.29 52.69
N ALA A 96 40.29 -45.36 52.86
CA ALA A 96 39.14 -45.67 52.00
C ALA A 96 38.07 -44.57 52.07
N ALA A 97 37.72 -44.11 53.28
CA ALA A 97 36.76 -43.03 53.46
C ALA A 97 37.27 -41.68 52.92
N GLN A 98 38.58 -41.40 53.04
CA GLN A 98 39.20 -40.22 52.43
C GLN A 98 39.08 -40.26 50.89
N ASN A 99 39.37 -41.41 50.28
CA ASN A 99 39.26 -41.58 48.83
C ASN A 99 37.80 -41.41 48.35
N ALA A 100 36.82 -41.91 49.11
CA ALA A 100 35.40 -41.71 48.80
C ALA A 100 34.98 -40.23 48.88
N ALA A 101 35.42 -39.51 49.92
CA ALA A 101 35.18 -38.08 50.06
C ALA A 101 35.86 -37.25 48.96
N LYS A 102 37.07 -37.65 48.54
CA LYS A 102 37.79 -37.01 47.42
C LYS A 102 37.04 -37.21 46.10
N LYS A 103 36.62 -38.44 45.80
CA LYS A 103 35.88 -38.78 44.56
C LYS A 103 34.56 -38.02 44.44
N SER A 104 33.79 -37.90 45.53
CA SER A 104 32.55 -37.12 45.55
C SER A 104 32.81 -35.62 45.38
N SER A 105 33.88 -35.09 46.00
CA SER A 105 34.29 -33.68 45.81
C SER A 105 34.69 -33.37 44.36
N ASP A 106 35.48 -34.25 43.73
CA ASP A 106 35.90 -34.07 42.34
C ASP A 106 34.71 -34.20 41.37
N LYS A 107 33.79 -35.13 41.64
CA LYS A 107 32.54 -35.22 40.88
C LYS A 107 31.68 -33.97 41.03
N LEU A 108 31.60 -33.40 42.24
CA LEU A 108 30.89 -32.15 42.50
C LEU A 108 31.50 -30.96 41.73
N LYS A 109 32.83 -30.89 41.62
CA LYS A 109 33.51 -29.87 40.79
C LYS A 109 33.11 -30.02 39.31
N SER A 110 33.21 -31.22 38.76
CA SER A 110 32.83 -31.47 37.35
C SER A 110 31.35 -31.15 37.08
N MET A 111 30.45 -31.38 38.05
CA MET A 111 29.04 -31.05 37.91
C MET A 111 28.79 -29.54 37.97
N ARG A 112 29.57 -28.78 38.76
CA ARG A 112 29.50 -27.31 38.76
C ARG A 112 29.94 -26.71 37.44
N GLU A 113 30.98 -27.26 36.81
CA GLU A 113 31.39 -26.85 35.46
C GLU A 113 30.28 -27.14 34.44
N LYS A 114 29.64 -28.32 34.52
CA LYS A 114 28.46 -28.64 33.70
C LYS A 114 27.29 -27.68 33.96
N LEU A 115 27.11 -27.20 35.18
CA LEU A 115 26.08 -26.21 35.51
C LEU A 115 26.40 -24.86 34.87
N ALA A 116 27.66 -24.42 34.91
CA ALA A 116 28.08 -23.19 34.23
C ALA A 116 27.83 -23.31 32.71
N ALA A 117 28.24 -24.42 32.09
CA ALA A 117 27.97 -24.68 30.67
C ALA A 117 26.46 -24.72 30.35
N ALA A 118 25.63 -25.32 31.23
CA ALA A 118 24.19 -25.34 31.05
C ALA A 118 23.57 -23.94 31.14
N LYS A 119 24.06 -23.08 32.05
CA LYS A 119 23.64 -21.67 32.14
C LYS A 119 23.99 -20.90 30.86
N HIS A 120 25.21 -21.05 30.35
CA HIS A 120 25.61 -20.44 29.09
C HIS A 120 24.71 -20.88 27.93
N ARG A 121 24.41 -22.18 27.82
CA ARG A 121 23.49 -22.69 26.79
C ARG A 121 22.08 -22.08 26.86
N VAL A 122 21.57 -21.80 28.05
CA VAL A 122 20.26 -21.13 28.21
C VAL A 122 20.32 -19.71 27.65
N VAL A 123 21.39 -18.97 27.95
CA VAL A 123 21.61 -17.61 27.44
C VAL A 123 21.77 -17.63 25.92
N ASP A 124 22.60 -18.51 25.38
CA ASP A 124 22.83 -18.64 23.94
C ASP A 124 21.55 -19.04 23.19
N ALA A 125 20.76 -19.96 23.75
CA ALA A 125 19.47 -20.35 23.19
C ALA A 125 18.46 -19.18 23.20
N ALA A 126 18.49 -18.34 24.24
CA ALA A 126 17.62 -17.17 24.32
C ALA A 126 18.03 -16.08 23.32
N GLU A 127 19.32 -15.78 23.21
CA GLU A 127 19.85 -14.79 22.26
C GLU A 127 19.65 -15.24 20.81
N SER A 128 19.94 -16.50 20.49
CA SER A 128 19.69 -17.03 19.13
C SER A 128 18.21 -16.97 18.75
N ALA A 129 17.30 -17.25 19.69
CA ALA A 129 15.86 -17.10 19.46
C ALA A 129 15.46 -15.64 19.21
N ARG A 130 16.03 -14.67 19.95
CA ARG A 130 15.80 -13.24 19.73
C ARG A 130 16.30 -12.80 18.36
N VAL A 131 17.52 -13.19 17.99
CA VAL A 131 18.10 -12.88 16.68
C VAL A 131 17.25 -13.47 15.55
N ALA A 132 16.77 -14.71 15.69
CA ALA A 132 15.89 -15.33 14.71
C ALA A 132 14.57 -14.56 14.56
N ALA A 133 13.95 -14.13 15.66
CA ALA A 133 12.73 -13.32 15.64
C ALA A 133 12.94 -11.95 14.96
N VAL A 134 14.05 -11.26 15.26
CA VAL A 134 14.39 -9.99 14.60
C VAL A 134 14.63 -10.19 13.10
N LYS A 135 15.34 -11.24 12.71
CA LYS A 135 15.57 -11.57 11.29
C LYS A 135 14.26 -11.86 10.55
N ALA A 136 13.33 -12.61 11.17
CA ALA A 136 12.02 -12.88 10.59
C ALA A 136 11.21 -11.59 10.41
N ALA A 137 11.13 -10.76 11.45
CA ALA A 137 10.42 -9.47 11.39
C ALA A 137 11.04 -8.50 10.35
N ALA A 138 12.37 -8.49 10.20
CA ALA A 138 13.04 -7.68 9.19
C ALA A 138 12.71 -8.15 7.77
N LYS A 139 12.68 -9.47 7.53
CA LYS A 139 12.27 -10.06 6.25
C LYS A 139 10.81 -9.74 5.92
N GLU A 140 9.91 -9.86 6.88
CA GLU A 140 8.49 -9.50 6.70
C GLU A 140 8.32 -8.03 6.33
N LYS A 141 9.03 -7.12 7.02
CA LYS A 141 9.01 -5.69 6.68
C LYS A 141 9.55 -5.43 5.28
N ALA A 142 10.63 -6.11 4.87
CA ALA A 142 11.19 -5.97 3.54
C ALA A 142 10.20 -6.44 2.45
N LEU A 143 9.53 -7.58 2.67
CA LEU A 143 8.51 -8.09 1.75
C LEU A 143 7.29 -7.18 1.69
N ALA A 144 6.82 -6.68 2.84
CA ALA A 144 5.71 -5.72 2.89
C ALA A 144 6.06 -4.43 2.12
N LYS A 145 7.28 -3.91 2.29
CA LYS A 145 7.71 -2.71 1.56
C LYS A 145 7.87 -2.96 0.06
N LYS A 146 8.35 -4.15 -0.32
CA LYS A 146 8.42 -4.56 -1.73
C LYS A 146 7.04 -4.62 -2.37
N ALA A 147 6.05 -5.19 -1.67
CA ALA A 147 4.66 -5.24 -2.14
C ALA A 147 4.04 -3.83 -2.25
N GLU A 148 4.29 -2.96 -1.26
CA GLU A 148 3.82 -1.57 -1.28
C GLU A 148 4.39 -0.79 -2.48
N LEU A 149 5.69 -0.93 -2.75
CA LEU A 149 6.34 -0.29 -3.89
C LEU A 149 5.85 -0.84 -5.22
N ALA A 150 5.61 -2.14 -5.33
CA ALA A 150 5.03 -2.75 -6.53
C ALA A 150 3.60 -2.23 -6.80
N ALA A 151 2.76 -2.20 -5.75
CA ALA A 151 1.41 -1.65 -5.87
C ALA A 151 1.43 -0.17 -6.27
N LYS A 152 2.34 0.62 -5.70
CA LYS A 152 2.50 2.03 -6.07
C LYS A 152 2.97 2.20 -7.52
N ALA A 153 3.91 1.38 -7.98
CA ALA A 153 4.38 1.40 -9.36
C ALA A 153 3.25 1.13 -10.37
N GLU A 154 2.37 0.15 -10.09
CA GLU A 154 1.20 -0.13 -10.94
C GLU A 154 0.20 1.03 -10.93
N MET A 155 -0.04 1.65 -9.77
CA MET A 155 -0.92 2.82 -9.67
C MET A 155 -0.37 4.03 -10.42
N ASP A 156 0.94 4.30 -10.32
CA ASP A 156 1.60 5.40 -11.02
C ASP A 156 1.59 5.16 -12.53
N LYS A 157 1.86 3.92 -12.98
CA LYS A 157 1.75 3.52 -14.39
C LYS A 157 0.33 3.74 -14.93
N ALA A 158 -0.69 3.30 -14.21
CA ALA A 158 -2.08 3.48 -14.61
C ALA A 158 -2.45 4.97 -14.70
N ARG A 159 -1.99 5.78 -13.73
CA ARG A 159 -2.22 7.23 -13.73
C ARG A 159 -1.55 7.92 -14.92
N GLU A 160 -0.32 7.56 -15.25
CA GLU A 160 0.40 8.15 -16.38
C GLU A 160 -0.18 7.72 -17.72
N LEU A 161 -0.60 6.47 -17.87
CA LEU A 161 -1.33 6.02 -19.06
C LEU A 161 -2.66 6.78 -19.23
N ALA A 162 -3.42 6.99 -18.15
CA ALA A 162 -4.65 7.76 -18.20
C ALA A 162 -4.40 9.22 -18.62
N ARG A 163 -3.36 9.87 -18.05
CA ARG A 163 -2.96 11.24 -18.43
C ARG A 163 -2.54 11.33 -19.89
N HIS A 164 -1.78 10.35 -20.37
CA HIS A 164 -1.34 10.30 -21.76
C HIS A 164 -2.54 10.08 -22.69
N ALA A 165 -3.44 9.15 -22.37
CA ALA A 165 -4.65 8.89 -23.12
C ALA A 165 -5.54 10.14 -23.20
N GLU A 166 -5.74 10.85 -22.09
CA GLU A 166 -6.51 12.09 -22.07
C GLU A 166 -5.89 13.17 -22.98
N LYS A 167 -4.57 13.39 -22.87
CA LYS A 167 -3.84 14.34 -23.73
C LYS A 167 -3.95 13.96 -25.20
N TRP A 168 -3.78 12.68 -25.52
CA TRP A 168 -3.86 12.17 -26.89
C TRP A 168 -5.27 12.32 -27.46
N MET A 169 -6.31 11.98 -26.70
CA MET A 169 -7.70 12.14 -27.12
C MET A 169 -8.06 13.62 -27.33
N LYS A 170 -7.62 14.52 -26.44
CA LYS A 170 -7.81 15.98 -26.64
C LYS A 170 -7.11 16.48 -27.89
N ALA A 171 -5.88 16.02 -28.16
CA ALA A 171 -5.16 16.38 -29.37
C ALA A 171 -5.88 15.89 -30.64
N ARG A 172 -6.37 14.64 -30.61
CA ARG A 172 -7.14 14.06 -31.71
C ARG A 172 -8.46 14.79 -31.94
N ALA A 173 -9.23 15.05 -30.89
CA ALA A 173 -10.49 15.81 -30.98
C ALA A 173 -10.28 17.20 -31.60
N LYS A 174 -9.20 17.91 -31.22
CA LYS A 174 -8.84 19.19 -31.86
C LYS A 174 -8.48 19.03 -33.34
N SER A 175 -7.71 18.01 -33.69
CA SER A 175 -7.36 17.71 -35.08
C SER A 175 -8.61 17.38 -35.89
N ASP A 176 -9.49 16.53 -35.38
CA ASP A 176 -10.68 16.08 -36.10
C ASP A 176 -11.73 17.20 -36.18
N GLY A 177 -11.87 18.05 -35.17
CA GLY A 177 -12.68 19.27 -35.25
C GLY A 177 -12.19 20.25 -36.33
N LYS A 178 -10.87 20.38 -36.53
CA LYS A 178 -10.32 21.16 -37.67
C LYS A 178 -10.67 20.54 -39.03
N LYS A 179 -10.66 19.22 -39.14
CA LYS A 179 -11.04 18.53 -40.38
C LYS A 179 -12.54 18.68 -40.66
N LEU A 180 -13.39 18.50 -39.63
CA LEU A 180 -14.83 18.66 -39.76
C LEU A 180 -15.21 20.08 -40.16
N SER A 181 -14.68 21.11 -39.49
CA SER A 181 -14.93 22.50 -39.87
C SER A 181 -14.41 22.86 -41.27
N ALA A 182 -13.32 22.24 -41.74
CA ALA A 182 -12.87 22.39 -43.11
C ALA A 182 -13.82 21.73 -44.12
N LEU A 183 -14.40 20.57 -43.77
CA LEU A 183 -15.41 19.90 -44.58
C LEU A 183 -16.72 20.70 -44.63
N GLU A 184 -17.22 21.19 -43.49
CA GLU A 184 -18.41 22.04 -43.40
C GLU A 184 -18.28 23.27 -44.30
N LYS A 185 -17.19 24.02 -44.19
CA LYS A 185 -16.92 25.18 -45.06
C LYS A 185 -16.86 24.83 -46.55
N ARG A 186 -16.41 23.62 -46.89
CA ARG A 186 -16.39 23.16 -48.28
C ARG A 186 -17.81 22.86 -48.77
N LEU A 187 -18.63 22.21 -47.95
CA LEU A 187 -20.03 21.91 -48.26
C LEU A 187 -20.87 23.19 -48.36
N GLU A 188 -20.72 24.15 -47.45
CA GLU A 188 -21.38 25.46 -47.51
C GLU A 188 -21.07 26.19 -48.82
N LYS A 189 -19.80 26.17 -49.26
CA LYS A 189 -19.41 26.75 -50.56
C LYS A 189 -20.07 26.03 -51.74
N GLN A 190 -20.22 24.71 -51.67
CA GLN A 190 -20.92 23.95 -52.71
C GLN A 190 -22.41 24.28 -52.75
N ILE A 191 -23.06 24.40 -51.59
CA ILE A 191 -24.47 24.81 -51.46
C ILE A 191 -24.65 26.22 -52.02
N ALA A 192 -23.86 27.20 -51.58
CA ALA A 192 -23.94 28.58 -52.07
C ALA A 192 -23.67 28.69 -53.58
N ALA A 193 -22.77 27.86 -54.13
CA ALA A 193 -22.54 27.78 -55.57
C ALA A 193 -23.74 27.18 -56.32
N ALA A 194 -24.41 26.17 -55.74
CA ALA A 194 -25.62 25.58 -56.30
C ALA A 194 -26.80 26.57 -56.25
N GLU A 195 -26.99 27.29 -55.15
CA GLU A 195 -28.01 28.33 -55.01
C GLU A 195 -27.83 29.45 -56.03
N LYS A 196 -26.60 29.98 -56.18
CA LYS A 196 -26.32 31.00 -57.22
C LYS A 196 -26.64 30.50 -58.62
N LYS A 197 -26.33 29.24 -58.92
CA LYS A 197 -26.69 28.60 -60.21
C LYS A 197 -28.21 28.46 -60.36
N ALA A 198 -28.93 28.09 -59.30
CA ALA A 198 -30.39 27.96 -59.32
C ALA A 198 -31.06 29.34 -59.53
N VAL A 199 -30.63 30.37 -58.80
CA VAL A 199 -31.12 31.75 -58.99
C VAL A 199 -30.82 32.28 -60.38
N ALA A 200 -29.63 32.01 -60.92
CA ALA A 200 -29.30 32.39 -62.30
C ALA A 200 -30.21 31.69 -63.33
N LYS A 201 -30.51 30.40 -63.12
CA LYS A 201 -31.45 29.65 -63.96
C LYS A 201 -32.88 30.18 -63.83
N ALA A 202 -33.35 30.51 -62.62
CA ALA A 202 -34.66 31.10 -62.38
C ALA A 202 -34.79 32.47 -63.07
N LYS A 203 -33.81 33.37 -62.89
CA LYS A 203 -33.79 34.67 -63.60
C LYS A 203 -33.71 34.53 -65.12
N ALA A 204 -33.03 33.50 -65.62
CA ALA A 204 -33.00 33.22 -67.06
C ALA A 204 -34.35 32.70 -67.58
N ALA A 205 -35.07 31.90 -66.79
CA ALA A 205 -36.41 31.45 -67.10
C ALA A 205 -37.42 32.60 -67.06
N GLU A 206 -37.35 33.48 -66.05
CA GLU A 206 -38.18 34.70 -65.94
C GLU A 206 -37.95 35.64 -67.12
N LYS A 207 -36.69 35.90 -67.52
CA LYS A 207 -36.39 36.72 -68.71
C LYS A 207 -36.92 36.11 -70.00
N LYS A 208 -36.91 34.77 -70.12
CA LYS A 208 -37.51 34.08 -71.27
C LYS A 208 -39.04 34.20 -71.26
N LEU A 209 -39.67 34.16 -70.09
CA LEU A 209 -41.11 34.36 -69.94
C LEU A 209 -41.52 35.82 -70.18
N GLU A 210 -40.78 36.81 -69.69
CA GLU A 210 -41.04 38.23 -70.00
C GLU A 210 -40.81 38.56 -71.48
N ALA A 211 -39.82 37.93 -72.14
CA ALA A 211 -39.63 38.07 -73.58
C ALA A 211 -40.76 37.42 -74.39
N ALA A 212 -41.38 36.35 -73.87
CA ALA A 212 -42.53 35.70 -74.49
C ALA A 212 -43.86 36.45 -74.25
N LEU A 213 -43.98 37.21 -73.15
CA LEU A 213 -45.20 37.94 -72.76
C LEU A 213 -45.28 39.39 -73.28
N GLY A 214 -44.29 39.86 -74.06
CA GLY A 214 -44.50 40.97 -74.99
C GLY A 214 -44.84 42.33 -74.39
N ARG A 215 -43.94 42.95 -73.61
CA ARG A 215 -43.98 44.41 -73.41
C ARG A 215 -43.13 45.12 -74.46
N LYS A 216 -43.77 45.50 -75.57
CA LYS A 216 -43.18 46.34 -76.63
C LYS A 216 -42.89 47.74 -76.09
N LYS A 217 -41.69 48.26 -76.34
CA LYS A 217 -41.48 49.70 -76.61
C LYS A 217 -40.57 49.84 -77.84
N PRO A 218 -40.92 50.70 -78.81
CA PRO A 218 -40.35 50.63 -80.15
C PRO A 218 -38.99 51.33 -80.25
N ALA A 219 -38.16 50.80 -81.13
CA ALA A 219 -36.95 51.43 -81.63
C ALA A 219 -37.28 52.63 -82.54
N ALA A 220 -36.50 53.71 -82.43
CA ALA A 220 -36.30 54.67 -83.52
C ALA A 220 -34.87 55.24 -83.48
N LYS A 221 -34.34 55.49 -84.68
CA LYS A 221 -32.91 55.57 -85.05
C LYS A 221 -32.29 56.98 -84.99
N LYS A 222 -30.94 56.98 -84.84
CA LYS A 222 -29.89 57.90 -85.41
C LYS A 222 -29.76 59.35 -84.90
N LYS A 223 -28.55 59.71 -84.40
CA LYS A 223 -27.48 60.43 -85.16
C LYS A 223 -26.21 60.65 -84.30
N LYS A 224 -25.07 60.80 -85.01
CA LYS A 224 -23.68 61.02 -84.57
C LYS A 224 -23.44 62.39 -83.89
N ALA A 225 -22.46 62.45 -82.97
CA ALA A 225 -21.30 63.38 -82.92
C ALA A 225 -20.55 63.13 -81.59
N ALA A 226 -19.36 62.51 -81.58
CA ALA A 226 -18.05 63.15 -81.61
C ALA A 226 -17.80 64.19 -80.49
N ALA A 227 -17.04 63.83 -79.45
CA ALA A 227 -15.78 64.49 -79.07
C ALA A 227 -15.28 64.04 -77.67
N LYS A 228 -14.08 63.43 -77.68
CA LYS A 228 -12.95 63.61 -76.74
C LYS A 228 -13.25 64.00 -75.27
N LYS A 229 -12.77 63.15 -74.36
CA LYS A 229 -11.46 63.27 -73.68
C LYS A 229 -11.19 61.97 -72.90
N LYS A 230 -10.06 61.29 -73.14
CA LYS A 230 -8.83 61.31 -72.30
C LYS A 230 -9.12 60.93 -70.84
N ALA A 231 -8.45 60.01 -70.17
CA ALA A 231 -7.17 59.34 -70.37
C ALA A 231 -7.19 58.13 -69.38
N ALA A 232 -6.89 56.91 -69.82
CA ALA A 232 -5.58 56.26 -69.69
C ALA A 232 -5.46 55.44 -68.36
N PRO A 233 -4.50 54.50 -68.24
CA PRO A 233 -4.79 53.09 -68.48
C PRO A 233 -4.18 52.15 -67.42
N LYS A 234 -4.40 50.84 -67.62
CA LYS A 234 -3.53 49.70 -67.24
C LYS A 234 -2.39 49.96 -66.25
N LYS A 235 -2.28 49.04 -65.29
CA LYS A 235 -1.04 48.26 -65.16
C LYS A 235 -1.33 46.76 -65.02
N LYS A 236 -1.01 46.02 -66.09
CA LYS A 236 -0.67 44.60 -66.06
C LYS A 236 0.83 44.48 -65.77
N ALA A 237 1.21 43.35 -65.16
CA ALA A 237 2.58 42.82 -65.06
C ALA A 237 3.52 43.62 -64.12
N ALA A 238 4.54 43.06 -63.46
CA ALA A 238 5.31 41.84 -63.70
C ALA A 238 6.08 41.45 -62.42
N GLY A 239 6.61 40.22 -62.38
CA GLY A 239 7.55 39.69 -61.37
C GLY A 239 6.97 38.47 -60.67
N LYS A 240 7.03 37.24 -61.20
CA LYS A 240 8.16 36.44 -61.71
C LYS A 240 9.26 36.21 -60.66
N ALA A 241 9.63 34.94 -60.52
CA ALA A 241 10.68 34.32 -59.71
C ALA A 241 10.26 33.93 -58.27
N ALA A 242 9.84 32.69 -58.00
CA ALA A 242 10.59 31.42 -57.95
C ALA A 242 11.11 31.09 -56.53
N PRO A 243 10.92 29.84 -56.07
CA PRO A 243 11.36 29.37 -54.76
C PRO A 243 12.85 29.04 -54.81
N LYS A 244 13.62 29.47 -53.81
CA LYS A 244 14.96 28.92 -53.59
C LYS A 244 15.03 28.17 -52.26
N LYS A 245 15.11 26.85 -52.42
CA LYS A 245 15.69 25.85 -51.53
C LYS A 245 17.05 26.31 -50.96
N LYS A 246 17.36 25.66 -49.82
CA LYS A 246 18.69 25.34 -49.25
C LYS A 246 19.46 26.47 -48.55
N ALA A 247 19.51 26.34 -47.23
CA ALA A 247 20.79 26.20 -46.52
C ALA A 247 20.59 25.30 -45.29
N ALA A 248 20.71 23.99 -45.49
CA ALA A 248 21.32 23.15 -44.47
C ALA A 248 22.82 23.43 -44.54
N ALA A 249 23.39 23.94 -43.45
CA ALA A 249 24.81 23.86 -43.19
C ALA A 249 24.99 23.64 -41.69
N LYS A 250 25.23 22.38 -41.35
CA LYS A 250 25.94 21.92 -40.15
C LYS A 250 27.31 22.61 -40.05
N LYS A 251 27.84 22.54 -38.81
CA LYS A 251 29.22 22.69 -38.33
C LYS A 251 29.40 24.01 -37.57
N LYS A 252 29.90 24.03 -36.34
CA LYS A 252 30.66 23.06 -35.54
C LYS A 252 30.30 23.26 -34.07
#